data_AF-A0A3D2SYA3-F1
#
_entry.id   AF-A0A3D2SYA3-F1
#
_cell.length_a   1.000
_cell.length_b   1.000
_cell.length_c   1.000
_cell.angle_alpha   90.00
_cell.angle_beta   90.00
_cell.angle_gamma   90.00
#
_symmetry.space_group_name_H-M   'P 1'
#
loop_
_entity.id
_entity.type
_entity.pdbx_description
1 polymer ?
#
loop_
_entity_poly.entity_id
_entity_poly.type
_entity_poly.pdbx_seq_one_letter_code
_entity_poly.pdbx_strand_id
1 'polypeptide(L)'
;MILLGYLGKDLIRWTKDGRSAHIFNPSSFPLGVCSLVLLVTGMTEITWGQEIAQSQYAPPYIYAVIFLASIPGQLLFGVAIMTVWAVLSAYTFGLGYFWLTGTYFFHDAYIPIAVFLGMHLLFTDPSTSPSTGRGRIVFGILYGFATIAFAVLLRAMEVPAFYDKLLPVPILNLLVQVIDRGAASRWLQFLDFSWIGKRLTPIKRRYGLVGMWVVIFVVLSGSNGVGDNHPGQYLPFWQQACDDGSDRGCEYLAFMQDTYCASDSGWACNELGILFASQDRLSDAQVSLENGCDLGFDLACENLTRLRTGASGFSRASPPLEELPIVLRGSKGPVTEREPQALYALACERGWPDTCEAPPGDS
;
A
#
# COMPACT_ATOMS: atom_id res chain seq x y z
N MET A 1 13.05 -8.53 -21.81
CA MET A 1 12.45 -7.21 -21.47
C MET A 1 12.95 -6.08 -22.35
N ILE A 2 14.23 -5.66 -22.29
CA ILE A 2 14.74 -4.47 -23.02
C ILE A 2 14.40 -4.49 -24.52
N LEU A 3 14.70 -5.59 -25.22
CA LEU A 3 14.37 -5.76 -26.64
C LEU A 3 12.87 -5.59 -26.93
N LEU A 4 11.99 -6.11 -26.05
CA LEU A 4 10.53 -5.98 -26.19
C LEU A 4 10.07 -4.52 -26.00
N GLY A 5 10.70 -3.76 -25.12
CA GLY A 5 10.45 -2.32 -24.98
C GLY A 5 10.86 -1.53 -26.23
N TYR A 6 12.02 -1.86 -26.80
CA TYR A 6 12.51 -1.25 -28.04
C TYR A 6 11.60 -1.58 -29.24
N LEU A 7 11.31 -2.87 -29.47
CA LEU A 7 10.42 -3.33 -30.55
C LEU A 7 8.99 -2.81 -30.38
N GLY A 8 8.46 -2.79 -29.16
CA GLY A 8 7.13 -2.24 -28.87
C GLY A 8 7.03 -0.76 -29.22
N LYS A 9 8.06 0.03 -28.88
CA LYS A 9 8.14 1.46 -29.21
C LYS A 9 8.23 1.71 -30.72
N ASP A 10 9.10 0.99 -31.42
CA ASP A 10 9.36 1.26 -32.84
C ASP A 10 8.29 0.68 -33.77
N LEU A 11 7.72 -0.49 -33.43
CA LEU A 11 6.75 -1.21 -34.28
C LEU A 11 5.28 -0.93 -33.91
N ILE A 12 4.95 -0.74 -32.63
CA ILE A 12 3.55 -0.59 -32.19
C ILE A 12 3.19 0.89 -32.04
N ARG A 13 2.78 1.48 -33.17
CA ARG A 13 2.56 2.92 -33.32
C ARG A 13 1.18 3.25 -33.88
N TRP A 14 0.72 4.46 -33.60
CA TRP A 14 -0.52 5.03 -34.12
C TRP A 14 -0.36 6.49 -34.50
N THR A 15 -1.33 7.04 -35.25
CA THR A 15 -1.43 8.48 -35.48
C THR A 15 -2.21 9.12 -34.33
N LYS A 16 -1.55 9.99 -33.57
CA LYS A 16 -2.09 10.77 -32.45
C LYS A 16 -1.77 12.25 -32.69
N ASP A 17 -2.78 13.11 -32.60
CA ASP A 17 -2.65 14.56 -32.88
C ASP A 17 -1.95 14.87 -34.23
N GLY A 18 -2.22 14.04 -35.26
CA GLY A 18 -1.62 14.14 -36.60
C GLY A 18 -0.16 13.68 -36.69
N ARG A 19 0.44 13.10 -35.64
CA ARG A 19 1.82 12.62 -35.60
C ARG A 19 1.89 11.13 -35.29
N SER A 20 2.91 10.45 -35.81
CA SER A 20 3.15 9.03 -35.48
C SER A 20 3.82 8.91 -34.10
N ALA A 21 3.12 8.31 -33.15
CA ALA A 21 3.59 8.08 -31.77
C ALA A 21 3.51 6.58 -31.44
N HIS A 22 4.36 6.11 -30.52
CA HIS A 22 4.20 4.77 -29.93
C HIS A 22 2.96 4.72 -29.04
N ILE A 23 2.32 3.55 -28.98
CA ILE A 23 1.09 3.37 -28.20
C ILE A 23 1.41 3.19 -26.72
N PHE A 24 2.27 2.21 -26.41
CA PHE A 24 2.53 1.77 -25.04
C PHE A 24 3.77 2.43 -24.43
N ASN A 25 3.70 2.76 -23.14
CA ASN A 25 4.86 3.29 -22.41
C ASN A 25 6.04 2.30 -22.48
N PRO A 26 7.25 2.74 -22.92
CA PRO A 26 8.38 1.84 -23.19
C PRO A 26 8.87 1.02 -22.00
N SER A 27 8.59 1.45 -20.76
CA SER A 27 8.91 0.71 -19.54
C SER A 27 7.77 -0.20 -19.10
N SER A 28 6.53 0.31 -19.06
CA SER A 28 5.39 -0.45 -18.54
C SER A 28 4.92 -1.55 -19.49
N PHE A 29 5.17 -1.44 -20.80
CA PHE A 29 4.81 -2.48 -21.77
C PHE A 29 5.60 -3.79 -21.56
N PRO A 30 6.95 -3.81 -21.61
CA PRO A 30 7.70 -5.03 -21.35
C PRO A 30 7.54 -5.53 -19.92
N LEU A 31 7.34 -4.63 -18.95
CA LEU A 31 6.97 -5.00 -17.58
C LEU A 31 5.63 -5.76 -17.55
N GLY A 32 4.56 -5.20 -18.14
CA GLY A 32 3.23 -5.80 -18.18
C GLY A 32 3.20 -7.15 -18.91
N VAL A 33 3.85 -7.26 -20.08
CA VAL A 33 3.92 -8.53 -20.82
C VAL A 33 4.68 -9.60 -20.03
N CYS A 34 5.84 -9.27 -19.44
CA CYS A 34 6.57 -10.23 -18.62
C CYS A 34 5.82 -10.58 -17.33
N SER A 35 5.09 -9.64 -16.72
CA SER A 35 4.21 -9.88 -15.56
C SER A 35 3.12 -10.89 -15.91
N LEU A 36 2.44 -10.74 -17.05
CA LEU A 36 1.44 -11.69 -17.52
C LEU A 36 2.03 -13.09 -17.78
N VAL A 37 3.24 -13.18 -18.35
CA VAL A 37 3.91 -14.47 -18.55
C VAL A 37 4.23 -15.14 -17.21
N LEU A 38 4.78 -14.40 -16.24
CA LEU A 38 5.11 -14.93 -14.91
C LEU A 38 3.86 -15.41 -14.15
N LEU A 39 2.77 -14.62 -14.21
CA LEU A 39 1.47 -14.99 -13.62
C LEU A 39 0.88 -16.25 -14.26
N VAL A 40 0.80 -16.31 -15.60
CA VAL A 40 0.21 -17.45 -16.33
C VAL A 40 1.02 -18.73 -16.19
N THR A 41 2.34 -18.62 -15.96
CA THR A 41 3.24 -19.78 -15.79
C THR A 41 3.47 -20.17 -14.33
N GLY A 42 2.96 -19.40 -13.36
CA GLY A 42 3.23 -19.62 -11.93
C GLY A 42 4.69 -19.40 -11.53
N MET A 43 5.48 -18.70 -12.35
CA MET A 43 6.94 -18.59 -12.19
C MET A 43 7.39 -17.27 -11.54
N THR A 44 6.54 -16.57 -10.77
CA THR A 44 6.89 -15.28 -10.13
C THR A 44 8.20 -15.35 -9.33
N GLU A 45 8.41 -16.45 -8.60
CA GLU A 45 9.58 -16.70 -7.73
C GLU A 45 10.93 -16.79 -8.48
N ILE A 46 10.96 -16.89 -9.81
CA ILE A 46 12.22 -16.81 -10.57
C ILE A 46 12.76 -15.38 -10.66
N THR A 47 12.01 -14.41 -10.15
CA THR A 47 12.31 -12.98 -10.23
C THR A 47 12.35 -12.34 -8.85
N TRP A 48 13.21 -11.34 -8.69
CA TRP A 48 13.34 -10.54 -7.47
C TRP A 48 12.18 -9.54 -7.26
N GLY A 49 11.00 -9.80 -7.86
CA GLY A 49 9.90 -8.84 -7.94
C GLY A 49 9.23 -8.59 -6.59
N GLN A 50 9.11 -9.65 -5.79
CA GLN A 50 8.53 -9.64 -4.45
C GLN A 50 9.45 -8.87 -3.48
N GLU A 51 10.74 -9.19 -3.48
CA GLU A 51 11.79 -8.61 -2.63
C GLU A 51 12.03 -7.14 -2.97
N ILE A 52 12.04 -6.78 -4.26
CA ILE A 52 12.12 -5.37 -4.69
C ILE A 52 10.87 -4.58 -4.28
N ALA A 53 9.68 -5.20 -4.25
CA ALA A 53 8.48 -4.55 -3.74
C ALA A 53 8.54 -4.36 -2.21
N GLN A 54 8.97 -5.39 -1.46
CA GLN A 54 9.08 -5.37 0.00
C GLN A 54 10.21 -4.45 0.50
N SER A 55 11.35 -4.39 -0.18
CA SER A 55 12.49 -3.52 0.20
C SER A 55 12.15 -2.03 0.24
N GLN A 56 11.08 -1.59 -0.44
CA GLN A 56 10.59 -0.21 -0.40
C GLN A 56 10.07 0.19 0.99
N TYR A 57 9.71 -0.78 1.84
CA TYR A 57 9.22 -0.55 3.20
C TYR A 57 10.34 -0.30 4.22
N ALA A 58 11.57 -0.74 3.93
CA ALA A 58 12.71 -0.60 4.83
C ALA A 58 13.15 0.86 5.07
N PRO A 59 13.34 1.73 4.05
CA PRO A 59 13.76 3.10 4.27
C PRO A 59 12.64 3.98 4.85
N PRO A 60 12.98 4.95 5.73
CA PRO A 60 12.06 6.00 6.12
C PRO A 60 11.87 7.01 4.97
N TYR A 61 10.76 7.75 5.00
CA TYR A 61 10.40 8.84 4.09
C TYR A 61 10.32 8.46 2.60
N ILE A 62 10.15 7.18 2.26
CA ILE A 62 10.14 6.69 0.88
C ILE A 62 9.08 7.35 -0.01
N TYR A 63 7.90 7.69 0.54
CA TYR A 63 6.88 8.49 -0.16
C TYR A 63 7.41 9.87 -0.57
N ALA A 64 8.16 10.54 0.31
CA ALA A 64 8.77 11.84 0.00
C ALA A 64 9.88 11.70 -1.05
N VAL A 65 10.69 10.64 -1.00
CA VAL A 65 11.71 10.36 -2.03
C VAL A 65 11.07 10.16 -3.41
N ILE A 66 10.03 9.32 -3.52
CA ILE A 66 9.29 9.09 -4.76
C ILE A 66 8.65 10.39 -5.26
N PHE A 67 8.01 11.14 -4.36
CA PHE A 67 7.37 12.41 -4.68
C PHE A 67 8.39 13.42 -5.25
N LEU A 68 9.49 13.68 -4.54
CA LEU A 68 10.55 14.59 -4.97
C LEU A 68 11.20 14.16 -6.29
N ALA A 69 11.47 12.87 -6.47
CA ALA A 69 12.03 12.33 -7.71
C ALA A 69 11.11 12.55 -8.93
N SER A 70 9.78 12.65 -8.72
CA SER A 70 8.82 12.89 -9.79
C SER A 70 8.71 14.36 -10.22
N ILE A 71 9.04 15.31 -9.34
CA ILE A 71 8.83 16.76 -9.57
C ILE A 71 9.49 17.26 -10.87
N PRO A 72 10.75 16.91 -11.20
CA PRO A 72 11.38 17.36 -12.45
C PRO A 72 10.58 16.93 -13.69
N GLY A 73 10.15 15.66 -13.77
CA GLY A 73 9.33 15.17 -14.88
C GLY A 73 7.95 15.84 -14.93
N GLN A 74 7.34 16.05 -13.77
CA GLN A 74 6.05 16.72 -13.65
C GLN A 74 6.09 18.18 -14.15
N LEU A 75 7.15 18.94 -13.82
CA LEU A 75 7.37 20.30 -14.31
C LEU A 75 7.69 20.35 -15.81
N LEU A 76 8.57 19.47 -16.29
CA LEU A 76 9.03 19.44 -17.68
C LEU A 76 7.95 18.96 -18.67
N PHE A 77 7.09 18.04 -18.27
CA PHE A 77 6.11 17.40 -19.18
C PHE A 77 4.64 17.73 -18.84
N GLY A 78 4.37 18.40 -17.72
CA GLY A 78 3.02 18.78 -17.30
C GLY A 78 2.14 17.58 -16.92
N VAL A 79 2.76 16.50 -16.47
CA VAL A 79 2.12 15.21 -16.17
C VAL A 79 1.55 15.13 -14.75
N ALA A 80 1.90 16.07 -13.86
CA ALA A 80 1.40 16.17 -12.49
C ALA A 80 -0.12 15.94 -12.35
N ILE A 81 -0.93 16.51 -13.24
CA ILE A 81 -2.39 16.46 -13.10
C ILE A 81 -2.95 15.03 -13.11
N MET A 82 -2.38 14.09 -13.87
CA MET A 82 -2.87 12.70 -13.83
C MET A 82 -2.40 11.97 -12.56
N THR A 83 -1.21 12.26 -12.05
CA THR A 83 -0.72 11.76 -10.76
C THR A 83 -1.59 12.26 -9.60
N VAL A 84 -1.89 13.57 -9.57
CA VAL A 84 -2.81 14.19 -8.60
C VAL A 84 -4.14 13.44 -8.58
N TRP A 85 -4.77 13.24 -9.74
CA TRP A 85 -6.09 12.62 -9.81
C TRP A 85 -6.08 11.09 -9.60
N ALA A 86 -4.98 10.40 -9.87
CA ALA A 86 -4.80 8.98 -9.52
C ALA A 86 -4.64 8.77 -8.01
N VAL A 87 -3.86 9.63 -7.34
CA VAL A 87 -3.72 9.61 -5.88
C VAL A 87 -5.04 10.00 -5.22
N LEU A 88 -5.70 11.07 -5.68
CA LEU A 88 -6.98 11.48 -5.11
C LEU A 88 -8.08 10.42 -5.31
N SER A 89 -8.17 9.74 -6.46
CA SER A 89 -9.17 8.68 -6.64
C SER A 89 -8.90 7.47 -5.75
N ALA A 90 -7.65 7.02 -5.63
CA ALA A 90 -7.29 5.92 -4.74
C ALA A 90 -7.48 6.27 -3.25
N TYR A 91 -7.08 7.48 -2.84
CA TYR A 91 -7.24 7.95 -1.46
C TYR A 91 -8.72 8.14 -1.07
N THR A 92 -9.54 8.75 -1.94
CA THR A 92 -10.98 8.89 -1.69
C THR A 92 -11.72 7.56 -1.66
N PHE A 93 -11.33 6.58 -2.49
CA PHE A 93 -11.81 5.21 -2.36
C PHE A 93 -11.43 4.60 -1.02
N GLY A 94 -10.16 4.71 -0.61
CA GLY A 94 -9.69 4.17 0.66
C GLY A 94 -10.38 4.78 1.88
N LEU A 95 -10.59 6.10 1.89
CA LEU A 95 -11.41 6.79 2.90
C LEU A 95 -12.85 6.27 2.92
N GLY A 96 -13.48 6.13 1.76
CA GLY A 96 -14.85 5.61 1.63
C GLY A 96 -14.97 4.16 2.09
N TYR A 97 -13.97 3.32 1.78
CA TYR A 97 -13.91 1.94 2.26
C TYR A 97 -13.80 1.89 3.78
N PHE A 98 -12.83 2.61 4.36
CA PHE A 98 -12.64 2.69 5.82
C PHE A 98 -13.91 3.18 6.54
N TRP A 99 -14.57 4.20 6.01
CA TRP A 99 -15.84 4.72 6.56
C TRP A 99 -16.99 3.69 6.51
N LEU A 100 -16.98 2.77 5.54
CA LEU A 100 -18.01 1.73 5.39
C LEU A 100 -17.72 0.44 6.16
N THR A 101 -16.44 0.09 6.38
CA THR A 101 -16.04 -1.24 6.89
C THR A 101 -15.28 -1.20 8.22
N GLY A 102 -14.90 -0.02 8.72
CA GLY A 102 -14.02 0.14 9.88
C GLY A 102 -12.56 -0.31 9.65
N THR A 103 -12.22 -0.82 8.46
CA THR A 103 -10.91 -1.41 8.14
C THR A 103 -10.28 -0.81 6.90
N TYR A 104 -8.97 -0.91 6.75
CA TYR A 104 -8.29 -0.41 5.55
C TYR A 104 -8.35 -1.41 4.39
N PHE A 105 -8.54 -0.91 3.17
CA PHE A 105 -8.58 -1.74 1.96
C PHE A 105 -7.20 -2.33 1.64
N PHE A 106 -6.19 -1.46 1.57
CA PHE A 106 -4.79 -1.85 1.67
C PHE A 106 -4.40 -1.72 3.14
N HIS A 107 -3.79 -2.76 3.71
CA HIS A 107 -3.68 -2.87 5.17
C HIS A 107 -2.78 -1.79 5.79
N ASP A 108 -1.63 -1.56 5.17
CA ASP A 108 -0.49 -0.77 5.65
C ASP A 108 -0.51 0.73 5.28
N ALA A 109 -1.34 1.14 4.32
CA ALA A 109 -1.49 2.53 3.89
C ALA A 109 -2.75 2.68 3.03
N TYR A 110 -3.34 3.87 2.94
CA TYR A 110 -4.40 4.13 1.94
C TYR A 110 -3.92 3.91 0.48
N ILE A 111 -2.62 4.11 0.20
CA ILE A 111 -2.00 3.87 -1.10
C ILE A 111 -0.62 3.23 -0.86
N PRO A 112 -0.41 1.93 -1.12
CA PRO A 112 0.87 1.27 -0.92
C PRO A 112 2.02 1.92 -1.69
N ILE A 113 3.23 1.84 -1.15
CA ILE A 113 4.43 2.52 -1.68
C ILE A 113 4.66 2.19 -3.16
N ALA A 114 4.52 0.92 -3.54
CA ALA A 114 4.71 0.47 -4.92
C ALA A 114 3.60 0.95 -5.88
N VAL A 115 2.37 1.19 -5.38
CA VAL A 115 1.27 1.81 -6.15
C VAL A 115 1.54 3.31 -6.32
N PHE A 116 1.96 3.97 -5.25
CA PHE A 116 2.38 5.38 -5.27
C PHE A 116 3.55 5.60 -6.24
N LEU A 117 4.55 4.71 -6.26
CA LEU A 117 5.64 4.68 -7.26
C LEU A 117 5.09 4.59 -8.69
N GLY A 118 4.11 3.72 -8.94
CA GLY A 118 3.43 3.58 -10.22
C GLY A 118 2.77 4.89 -10.69
N MET A 119 2.06 5.56 -9.77
CA MET A 119 1.41 6.85 -10.00
C MET A 119 2.40 8.01 -10.23
N HIS A 120 3.64 7.91 -9.75
CA HIS A 120 4.61 9.01 -9.83
C HIS A 120 5.62 8.87 -10.97
N LEU A 121 6.03 7.64 -11.31
CA LEU A 121 7.15 7.39 -12.23
C LEU A 121 6.87 6.37 -13.35
N LEU A 122 5.82 5.53 -13.24
CA LEU A 122 5.55 4.50 -14.25
C LEU A 122 4.63 4.99 -15.36
N PHE A 123 3.41 5.43 -15.01
CA PHE A 123 2.39 5.76 -16.01
C PHE A 123 2.54 7.18 -16.61
N THR A 124 3.67 7.85 -16.34
CA THR A 124 3.88 9.28 -16.52
C THR A 124 4.58 9.72 -17.81
N ASP A 125 4.60 8.86 -18.84
CA ASP A 125 5.13 9.22 -20.17
C ASP A 125 4.15 10.17 -20.92
N PRO A 126 4.57 11.39 -21.31
CA PRO A 126 3.72 12.35 -22.02
C PRO A 126 3.30 11.91 -23.42
N SER A 127 4.04 10.98 -24.05
CA SER A 127 3.72 10.49 -25.39
C SER A 127 2.58 9.47 -25.38
N THR A 128 2.47 8.67 -24.30
CA THR A 128 1.49 7.57 -24.13
C THR A 128 0.37 7.88 -23.13
N SER A 129 0.24 9.15 -22.73
CA SER A 129 -0.86 9.68 -21.90
C SER A 129 -1.70 10.71 -22.70
N PRO A 130 -2.94 11.04 -22.30
CA PRO A 130 -3.82 11.92 -23.08
C PRO A 130 -3.25 13.32 -23.37
N SER A 131 -3.61 13.87 -24.53
CA SER A 131 -3.15 15.19 -24.96
C SER A 131 -3.95 16.33 -24.30
N THR A 132 -5.21 16.08 -23.95
CA THR A 132 -6.07 17.08 -23.30
C THR A 132 -5.94 17.08 -21.77
N GLY A 133 -6.15 18.25 -21.15
CA GLY A 133 -6.17 18.37 -19.68
C GLY A 133 -7.26 17.52 -19.04
N ARG A 134 -8.47 17.50 -19.62
CA ARG A 134 -9.58 16.63 -19.19
C ARG A 134 -9.26 15.15 -19.36
N GLY A 135 -8.66 14.76 -20.49
CA GLY A 135 -8.21 13.39 -20.73
C GLY A 135 -7.22 12.91 -19.65
N ARG A 136 -6.25 13.75 -19.25
CA ARG A 136 -5.30 13.43 -18.18
C ARG A 136 -5.96 13.24 -16.81
N ILE A 137 -7.01 14.01 -16.50
CA ILE A 137 -7.81 13.82 -15.28
C ILE A 137 -8.49 12.45 -15.31
N VAL A 138 -9.23 12.16 -16.39
CA VAL A 138 -9.94 10.88 -16.55
C VAL A 138 -8.97 9.69 -16.51
N PHE A 139 -7.81 9.80 -17.16
CA PHE A 139 -6.76 8.78 -17.17
C PHE A 139 -6.14 8.56 -15.78
N GLY A 140 -5.94 9.63 -14.99
CA GLY A 140 -5.53 9.52 -13.58
C GLY A 140 -6.57 8.78 -12.74
N ILE A 141 -7.83 9.22 -12.80
CA ILE A 141 -8.96 8.60 -12.09
C ILE A 141 -9.07 7.10 -12.44
N LEU A 142 -9.07 6.78 -13.74
CA LEU A 142 -9.14 5.41 -14.24
C LEU A 142 -7.94 4.56 -13.79
N TYR A 143 -6.73 5.13 -13.72
CA TYR A 143 -5.57 4.39 -13.22
C TYR A 143 -5.70 4.06 -11.73
N GLY A 144 -6.07 5.03 -10.88
CA GLY A 144 -6.26 4.77 -9.44
C GLY A 144 -7.35 3.73 -9.15
N PHE A 145 -8.47 3.77 -9.86
CA PHE A 145 -9.49 2.72 -9.75
C PHE A 145 -9.06 1.38 -10.36
N ALA A 146 -8.28 1.39 -11.44
CA ALA A 146 -7.77 0.16 -12.04
C ALA A 146 -6.76 -0.54 -11.13
N THR A 147 -5.89 0.17 -10.40
CA THR A 147 -4.98 -0.47 -9.43
C THR A 147 -5.77 -1.16 -8.30
N ILE A 148 -6.85 -0.54 -7.82
CA ILE A 148 -7.77 -1.16 -6.85
C ILE A 148 -8.46 -2.40 -7.44
N ALA A 149 -9.04 -2.28 -8.64
CA ALA A 149 -9.75 -3.37 -9.30
C ALA A 149 -8.82 -4.56 -9.61
N PHE A 150 -7.58 -4.30 -10.02
CA PHE A 150 -6.57 -5.36 -10.22
C PHE A 150 -6.10 -5.95 -8.88
N ALA A 151 -5.97 -5.16 -7.81
CA ALA A 151 -5.66 -5.72 -6.48
C ALA A 151 -6.76 -6.67 -5.99
N VAL A 152 -8.04 -6.36 -6.23
CA VAL A 152 -9.16 -7.30 -5.96
C VAL A 152 -9.08 -8.54 -6.85
N LEU A 153 -8.92 -8.36 -8.16
CA LEU A 153 -8.90 -9.45 -9.13
C LEU A 153 -7.75 -10.43 -8.90
N LEU A 154 -6.54 -9.93 -8.62
CA LEU A 154 -5.36 -10.76 -8.38
C LEU A 154 -5.48 -11.54 -7.06
N ARG A 155 -5.98 -10.90 -5.99
CA ARG A 155 -6.28 -11.60 -4.72
C ARG A 155 -7.35 -12.68 -4.89
N ALA A 156 -8.41 -12.41 -5.65
CA ALA A 156 -9.48 -13.37 -5.93
C ALA A 156 -9.05 -14.54 -6.84
N MET A 157 -7.88 -14.44 -7.49
CA MET A 157 -7.24 -15.53 -8.24
C MET A 157 -6.06 -16.15 -7.47
N GLU A 158 -5.84 -15.78 -6.20
CA GLU A 158 -4.75 -16.26 -5.34
C GLU A 158 -3.34 -16.04 -5.92
N VAL A 159 -3.18 -15.07 -6.83
CA VAL A 159 -1.89 -14.72 -7.45
C VAL A 159 -1.28 -13.46 -6.81
N PRO A 160 0.05 -13.27 -6.87
CA PRO A 160 0.72 -12.17 -6.21
C PRO A 160 0.14 -10.80 -6.56
N ALA A 161 -0.48 -10.14 -5.56
CA ALA A 161 -1.14 -8.86 -5.69
C ALA A 161 -0.17 -7.65 -5.70
N PHE A 162 1.12 -7.88 -6.01
CA PHE A 162 1.82 -6.92 -6.84
C PHE A 162 1.35 -7.04 -8.30
N TYR A 163 2.09 -6.55 -9.28
CA TYR A 163 1.62 -6.40 -10.69
C TYR A 163 0.36 -5.51 -10.91
N ASP A 164 -0.47 -5.26 -9.89
CA ASP A 164 -1.69 -4.42 -9.85
C ASP A 164 -1.48 -2.98 -10.35
N LYS A 165 -0.32 -2.38 -10.07
CA LYS A 165 0.17 -1.11 -10.63
C LYS A 165 0.72 -1.19 -12.06
N LEU A 166 1.16 -2.36 -12.51
CA LEU A 166 1.83 -2.57 -13.80
C LEU A 166 0.82 -2.90 -14.91
N LEU A 167 -0.07 -3.86 -14.66
CA LEU A 167 -1.00 -4.43 -15.64
C LEU A 167 -2.04 -3.43 -16.20
N PRO A 168 -2.55 -2.43 -15.44
CA PRO A 168 -3.45 -1.43 -16.01
C PRO A 168 -2.82 -0.52 -17.06
N VAL A 169 -1.50 -0.26 -17.01
CA VAL A 169 -0.90 0.80 -17.82
C VAL A 169 -0.98 0.52 -19.33
N PRO A 170 -0.64 -0.70 -19.83
CA PRO A 170 -0.82 -1.02 -21.25
C PRO A 170 -2.29 -0.95 -21.71
N ILE A 171 -3.22 -1.36 -20.86
CA ILE A 171 -4.67 -1.31 -21.15
C ILE A 171 -5.12 0.15 -21.30
N LEU A 172 -4.73 1.01 -20.36
CA LEU A 172 -5.05 2.44 -20.43
C LEU A 172 -4.35 3.14 -21.60
N ASN A 173 -3.13 2.75 -21.96
CA ASN A 173 -2.43 3.27 -23.15
C ASN A 173 -3.24 3.04 -24.43
N LEU A 174 -3.81 1.84 -24.64
CA LEU A 174 -4.69 1.54 -25.77
C LEU A 174 -5.95 2.42 -25.78
N LEU A 175 -6.47 2.76 -24.60
CA LEU A 175 -7.67 3.57 -24.43
C LEU A 175 -7.44 5.08 -24.58
N VAL A 176 -6.20 5.59 -24.67
CA VAL A 176 -5.91 7.05 -24.66
C VAL A 176 -6.73 7.84 -25.69
N GLN A 177 -6.84 7.38 -26.94
CA GLN A 177 -7.65 8.10 -27.93
C GLN A 177 -9.16 8.05 -27.64
N VAL A 178 -9.65 6.98 -27.02
CA VAL A 178 -11.06 6.87 -26.58
C VAL A 178 -11.30 7.83 -25.42
N ILE A 179 -10.34 7.91 -24.48
CA ILE A 179 -10.36 8.82 -23.34
C ILE A 179 -10.33 10.28 -23.80
N ASP A 180 -9.46 10.69 -24.74
CA ASP A 180 -9.44 12.07 -25.25
C ASP A 180 -10.74 12.42 -26.01
N ARG A 181 -11.30 11.50 -26.80
CA ARG A 181 -12.62 11.69 -27.46
C ARG A 181 -13.76 11.80 -26.45
N GLY A 182 -13.81 10.91 -25.45
CA GLY A 182 -14.82 10.93 -24.39
C GLY A 182 -14.71 12.19 -23.52
N ALA A 183 -13.48 12.59 -23.17
CA ALA A 183 -13.18 13.82 -22.46
C ALA A 183 -13.59 15.08 -23.22
N ALA A 184 -13.71 15.04 -24.55
CA ALA A 184 -14.23 16.16 -25.33
C ALA A 184 -15.75 16.38 -25.16
N SER A 185 -16.50 15.37 -24.68
CA SER A 185 -17.96 15.41 -24.55
C SER A 185 -18.47 16.50 -23.59
N ARG A 186 -19.77 16.82 -23.72
CA ARG A 186 -20.47 17.76 -22.81
C ARG A 186 -20.62 17.21 -21.39
N TRP A 187 -20.78 15.89 -21.23
CA TRP A 187 -21.00 15.28 -19.92
C TRP A 187 -19.79 15.45 -18.98
N LEU A 188 -18.57 15.45 -19.53
CA LEU A 188 -17.34 15.70 -18.79
C LEU A 188 -16.90 17.19 -18.79
N GLN A 189 -17.83 18.13 -18.96
CA GLN A 189 -17.53 19.57 -18.83
C GLN A 189 -17.23 20.01 -17.40
N PHE A 190 -17.76 19.33 -16.38
CA PHE A 190 -17.47 19.65 -14.98
C PHE A 190 -15.99 19.42 -14.60
N LEU A 191 -15.27 18.60 -15.37
CA LEU A 191 -13.82 18.40 -15.25
C LEU A 191 -12.99 19.42 -16.05
N ASP A 192 -13.61 20.42 -16.70
CA ASP A 192 -12.87 21.45 -17.42
C ASP A 192 -12.28 22.50 -16.47
N PHE A 193 -11.14 22.18 -15.86
CA PHE A 193 -10.34 23.14 -15.08
C PHE A 193 -9.50 24.08 -15.97
N SER A 194 -9.75 24.17 -17.28
CA SER A 194 -9.02 25.09 -18.17
C SER A 194 -9.16 26.56 -17.76
N TRP A 195 -10.22 26.92 -17.01
CA TRP A 195 -10.43 28.26 -16.44
C TRP A 195 -9.38 28.64 -15.40
N ILE A 196 -8.85 27.67 -14.64
CA ILE A 196 -7.83 27.92 -13.62
C ILE A 196 -6.54 28.36 -14.31
N GLY A 197 -6.13 29.60 -14.04
CA GLY A 197 -4.91 30.17 -14.60
C GLY A 197 -4.99 30.49 -16.10
N LYS A 198 -6.16 30.82 -16.68
CA LYS A 198 -6.29 31.26 -18.09
C LYS A 198 -5.33 32.41 -18.48
N ARG A 199 -4.95 33.26 -17.53
CA ARG A 199 -4.00 34.39 -17.72
C ARG A 199 -2.52 34.01 -17.52
N LEU A 200 -2.21 32.77 -17.14
CA LEU A 200 -0.86 32.29 -16.90
C LEU A 200 -0.28 31.63 -18.15
N THR A 201 1.01 31.85 -18.42
CA THR A 201 1.75 31.11 -19.46
C THR A 201 1.76 29.60 -19.14
N PRO A 202 1.90 28.71 -20.13
CA PRO A 202 1.88 27.27 -19.91
C PRO A 202 2.87 26.79 -18.83
N ILE A 203 4.05 27.43 -18.75
CA ILE A 203 5.06 27.11 -17.74
C ILE A 203 4.62 27.54 -16.33
N LYS A 204 4.04 28.74 -16.18
CA LYS A 204 3.48 29.22 -14.90
C LYS A 204 2.30 28.36 -14.42
N ARG A 205 1.48 27.84 -15.35
CA ARG A 205 0.41 26.88 -15.01
C ARG A 205 0.95 25.57 -14.44
N ARG A 206 2.06 25.06 -14.97
CA ARG A 206 2.71 23.84 -14.45
C ARG A 206 3.31 24.07 -13.06
N TYR A 207 3.99 25.20 -12.84
CA TYR A 207 4.46 25.57 -11.49
C TYR A 207 3.30 25.69 -10.50
N GLY A 208 2.18 26.31 -10.88
CA GLY A 208 0.98 26.40 -10.03
C GLY A 208 0.37 25.02 -9.71
N LEU A 209 0.28 24.13 -10.71
CA LEU A 209 -0.19 22.75 -10.53
C LEU A 209 0.72 21.94 -9.60
N VAL A 210 2.04 22.00 -9.80
CA VAL A 210 3.00 21.29 -8.94
C VAL A 210 3.06 21.90 -7.54
N GLY A 211 2.96 23.23 -7.39
CA GLY A 211 2.86 23.87 -6.08
C GLY A 211 1.60 23.45 -5.31
N MET A 212 0.45 23.40 -5.99
CA MET A 212 -0.78 22.84 -5.41
C MET A 212 -0.62 21.36 -5.06
N TRP A 213 0.09 20.59 -5.89
CA TRP A 213 0.37 19.17 -5.64
C TRP A 213 1.29 18.96 -4.42
N VAL A 214 2.29 19.83 -4.21
CA VAL A 214 3.10 19.86 -2.99
C VAL A 214 2.24 20.11 -1.75
N VAL A 215 1.30 21.07 -1.82
CA VAL A 215 0.37 21.33 -0.69
C VAL A 215 -0.51 20.10 -0.42
N ILE A 216 -1.07 19.47 -1.45
CA ILE A 216 -1.88 18.25 -1.28
C ILE A 216 -1.05 17.12 -0.68
N PHE A 217 0.19 16.90 -1.15
CA PHE A 217 1.09 15.88 -0.60
C PHE A 217 1.43 16.15 0.88
N VAL A 218 1.75 17.39 1.25
CA VAL A 218 2.02 17.77 2.65
C VAL A 218 0.78 17.53 3.53
N VAL A 219 -0.43 17.83 3.04
CA VAL A 219 -1.68 17.53 3.75
C VAL A 219 -1.89 16.02 3.90
N LEU A 220 -1.69 15.23 2.83
CA LEU A 220 -1.81 13.77 2.87
C LEU A 220 -0.75 13.13 3.79
N SER A 221 0.45 13.68 3.88
CA SER A 221 1.46 13.20 4.84
C SER A 221 1.15 13.60 6.27
N GLY A 222 0.73 14.84 6.52
CA GLY A 222 0.34 15.30 7.86
C GLY A 222 -0.92 14.65 8.41
N SER A 223 -1.77 14.07 7.56
CA SER A 223 -2.96 13.29 7.95
C SER A 223 -2.74 11.78 7.98
N ASN A 224 -1.48 11.31 7.88
CA ASN A 224 -1.10 9.90 7.73
C ASN A 224 -1.76 9.18 6.53
N GLY A 225 -2.28 9.93 5.55
CA GLY A 225 -2.83 9.40 4.30
C GLY A 225 -1.77 8.74 3.40
N VAL A 226 -0.54 9.26 3.42
CA VAL A 226 0.68 8.63 2.86
C VAL A 226 1.86 8.92 3.77
N GLY A 227 2.66 7.90 4.11
CA GLY A 227 3.79 8.06 5.03
C GLY A 227 4.14 6.77 5.77
N ASP A 228 4.95 6.91 6.82
CA ASP A 228 5.46 5.78 7.59
C ASP A 228 4.65 5.47 8.86
N ASN A 229 3.71 6.34 9.24
CA ASN A 229 2.94 6.25 10.50
C ASN A 229 1.43 6.05 10.27
N HIS A 230 1.06 5.25 9.27
CA HIS A 230 -0.35 4.94 9.00
C HIS A 230 -0.86 3.89 10.04
N PRO A 231 -2.01 4.10 10.71
CA PRO A 231 -2.44 3.24 11.81
C PRO A 231 -2.57 1.76 11.46
N GLY A 232 -3.00 1.45 10.23
CA GLY A 232 -3.09 0.08 9.73
C GLY A 232 -1.76 -0.66 9.57
N GLN A 233 -0.61 -0.02 9.83
CA GLN A 233 0.66 -0.73 9.94
C GLN A 233 0.84 -1.44 11.28
N TYR A 234 0.07 -1.08 12.31
CA TYR A 234 0.34 -1.47 13.70
C TYR A 234 -0.72 -2.41 14.25
N LEU A 235 -0.27 -3.37 15.06
CA LEU A 235 -1.12 -4.42 15.63
C LEU A 235 -2.36 -3.90 16.40
N PRO A 236 -2.27 -2.84 17.25
CA PRO A 236 -3.42 -2.37 18.03
C PRO A 236 -4.64 -1.97 17.20
N PHE A 237 -4.44 -1.41 15.99
CA PHE A 237 -5.54 -1.06 15.11
C PHE A 237 -6.36 -2.30 14.67
N TRP A 238 -5.68 -3.39 14.33
CA TRP A 238 -6.32 -4.61 13.86
C TRP A 238 -6.85 -5.48 15.01
N GLN A 239 -6.24 -5.38 16.20
CA GLN A 239 -6.80 -5.91 17.43
C GLN A 239 -8.17 -5.28 17.69
N GLN A 240 -8.24 -3.95 17.74
CA GLN A 240 -9.51 -3.23 17.90
C GLN A 240 -10.52 -3.58 16.80
N ALA A 241 -10.10 -3.63 15.52
CA ALA A 241 -11.00 -4.00 14.43
C ALA A 241 -11.54 -5.45 14.54
N CYS A 242 -10.75 -6.39 15.07
CA CYS A 242 -11.22 -7.74 15.36
C CYS A 242 -12.20 -7.77 16.54
N ASP A 243 -11.89 -7.03 17.61
CA ASP A 243 -12.73 -6.92 18.81
C ASP A 243 -14.08 -6.21 18.51
N ASP A 244 -14.09 -5.28 17.55
CA ASP A 244 -15.29 -4.65 16.98
C ASP A 244 -16.08 -5.58 16.02
N GLY A 245 -15.64 -6.84 15.83
CA GLY A 245 -16.34 -7.87 15.05
C GLY A 245 -16.02 -7.90 13.56
N SER A 246 -14.86 -7.37 13.12
CA SER A 246 -14.46 -7.45 11.71
C SER A 246 -13.71 -8.77 11.42
N ASP A 247 -14.32 -9.66 10.64
CA ASP A 247 -13.69 -10.90 10.13
C ASP A 247 -12.33 -10.60 9.46
N ARG A 248 -12.31 -9.56 8.61
CA ARG A 248 -11.11 -9.05 7.95
C ARG A 248 -10.08 -8.53 8.94
N GLY A 249 -10.53 -7.95 10.05
CA GLY A 249 -9.69 -7.51 11.15
C GLY A 249 -8.98 -8.70 11.81
N CYS A 250 -9.75 -9.72 12.18
CA CYS A 250 -9.25 -10.95 12.79
C CYS A 250 -8.32 -11.75 11.87
N GLU A 251 -8.62 -11.84 10.57
CA GLU A 251 -7.77 -12.48 9.57
C GLU A 251 -6.38 -11.82 9.50
N TYR A 252 -6.33 -10.49 9.42
CA TYR A 252 -5.06 -9.77 9.33
C TYR A 252 -4.32 -9.66 10.66
N LEU A 253 -5.05 -9.61 11.79
CA LEU A 253 -4.49 -9.74 13.14
C LEU A 253 -3.74 -11.07 13.29
N ALA A 254 -4.38 -12.19 12.90
CA ALA A 254 -3.74 -13.51 12.92
C ALA A 254 -2.47 -13.54 12.05
N PHE A 255 -2.51 -12.97 10.84
CA PHE A 255 -1.34 -12.87 9.97
C PHE A 255 -0.17 -12.10 10.59
N MET A 256 -0.43 -10.99 11.30
CA MET A 256 0.62 -10.24 12.00
C MET A 256 1.17 -11.00 13.21
N GLN A 257 0.30 -11.59 14.03
CA GLN A 257 0.72 -12.37 15.19
C GLN A 257 1.52 -13.62 14.77
N ASP A 258 1.15 -14.28 13.68
CA ASP A 258 1.92 -15.37 13.06
C ASP A 258 3.30 -14.88 12.58
N THR A 259 3.35 -13.75 11.89
CA THR A 259 4.62 -13.11 11.45
C THR A 259 5.54 -12.77 12.63
N TYR A 260 4.98 -12.34 13.77
CA TYR A 260 5.74 -12.02 14.98
C TYR A 260 6.14 -13.29 15.77
N CYS A 261 5.27 -14.29 15.85
CA CYS A 261 5.56 -15.61 16.42
C CYS A 261 6.73 -16.28 15.66
N ALA A 262 6.69 -16.26 14.33
CA ALA A 262 7.79 -16.69 13.46
C ALA A 262 9.03 -15.77 13.47
N SER A 263 8.97 -14.64 14.20
CA SER A 263 10.09 -13.75 14.50
C SER A 263 10.55 -13.86 15.96
N ASP A 264 10.34 -15.02 16.60
CA ASP A 264 10.71 -15.36 17.98
C ASP A 264 9.98 -14.53 19.07
N SER A 265 8.74 -14.09 18.83
CA SER A 265 7.88 -13.46 19.87
C SER A 265 6.97 -14.49 20.54
N GLY A 266 7.32 -14.91 21.76
CA GLY A 266 6.53 -15.83 22.56
C GLY A 266 5.18 -15.25 22.96
N TRP A 267 5.11 -13.94 23.19
CA TRP A 267 3.85 -13.22 23.38
C TRP A 267 2.93 -13.32 22.16
N ALA A 268 3.46 -13.11 20.95
CA ALA A 268 2.64 -13.18 19.74
C ALA A 268 2.13 -14.60 19.46
N CYS A 269 2.95 -15.62 19.74
CA CYS A 269 2.52 -17.02 19.69
C CYS A 269 1.37 -17.30 20.68
N ASN A 270 1.40 -16.72 21.89
CA ASN A 270 0.30 -16.81 22.85
C ASN A 270 -0.99 -16.20 22.31
N GLU A 271 -0.94 -14.93 21.89
CA GLU A 271 -2.14 -14.22 21.43
C GLU A 271 -2.75 -14.83 20.16
N LEU A 272 -1.90 -15.34 19.25
CA LEU A 272 -2.33 -16.11 18.07
C LEU A 272 -3.06 -17.39 18.47
N GLY A 273 -2.51 -18.11 19.45
CA GLY A 273 -3.12 -19.34 19.98
C GLY A 273 -4.50 -19.09 20.60
N ILE A 274 -4.66 -17.99 21.32
CA ILE A 274 -5.95 -17.55 21.89
C ILE A 274 -6.93 -17.16 20.77
N LEU A 275 -6.46 -16.44 19.75
CA LEU A 275 -7.28 -16.03 18.61
C LEU A 275 -7.80 -17.26 17.83
N PHE A 276 -6.94 -18.25 17.55
CA PHE A 276 -7.34 -19.51 16.93
C PHE A 276 -8.30 -20.30 17.82
N ALA A 277 -8.08 -20.36 19.13
CA ALA A 277 -9.00 -21.03 20.05
C ALA A 277 -10.39 -20.35 20.09
N SER A 278 -10.47 -19.02 19.99
CA SER A 278 -11.76 -18.31 19.86
C SER A 278 -12.47 -18.54 18.53
N GLN A 279 -11.76 -19.01 17.50
CA GLN A 279 -12.28 -19.38 16.18
C GLN A 279 -12.55 -20.90 16.04
N ASP A 280 -12.50 -21.66 17.15
CA ASP A 280 -12.62 -23.14 17.19
C ASP A 280 -11.54 -23.87 16.37
N ARG A 281 -10.42 -23.20 16.04
CA ARG A 281 -9.26 -23.75 15.33
C ARG A 281 -8.29 -24.40 16.31
N LEU A 282 -8.78 -25.39 17.06
CA LEU A 282 -8.07 -25.96 18.21
C LEU A 282 -6.71 -26.60 17.88
N SER A 283 -6.53 -27.15 16.68
CA SER A 283 -5.24 -27.67 16.19
C SER A 283 -4.20 -26.55 16.07
N ASP A 284 -4.59 -25.44 15.46
CA ASP A 284 -3.71 -24.34 15.14
C ASP A 284 -3.39 -23.57 16.43
N ALA A 285 -4.39 -23.42 17.29
CA ALA A 285 -4.24 -22.92 18.66
C ALA A 285 -3.21 -23.72 19.45
N GLN A 286 -3.27 -25.05 19.39
CA GLN A 286 -2.30 -25.91 20.07
C GLN A 286 -0.88 -25.68 19.56
N VAL A 287 -0.67 -25.62 18.23
CA VAL A 287 0.65 -25.37 17.64
C VAL A 287 1.21 -24.01 18.04
N SER A 288 0.40 -22.94 17.98
CA SER A 288 0.85 -21.59 18.37
C SER A 288 1.20 -21.53 19.87
N LEU A 289 0.42 -22.16 20.75
CA LEU A 289 0.69 -22.21 22.18
C LEU A 289 1.90 -23.10 22.54
N GLU A 290 2.15 -24.18 21.79
CA GLU A 290 3.37 -24.98 21.90
C GLU A 290 4.60 -24.14 21.53
N ASN A 291 4.59 -23.45 20.38
CA ASN A 291 5.69 -22.56 19.97
C ASN A 291 5.96 -21.45 21.01
N GLY A 292 4.92 -20.81 21.56
CA GLY A 292 5.07 -19.78 22.60
C GLY A 292 5.65 -20.33 23.90
N CYS A 293 5.32 -21.57 24.25
CA CYS A 293 5.87 -22.26 25.43
C CYS A 293 7.33 -22.66 25.23
N ASP A 294 7.70 -23.14 24.03
CA ASP A 294 9.08 -23.47 23.67
C ASP A 294 9.99 -22.23 23.59
N LEU A 295 9.43 -21.05 23.26
CA LEU A 295 10.09 -19.74 23.38
C LEU A 295 10.18 -19.21 24.83
N GLY A 296 9.61 -19.92 25.81
CA GLY A 296 9.70 -19.57 27.23
C GLY A 296 8.66 -18.58 27.75
N PHE A 297 7.56 -18.33 27.01
CA PHE A 297 6.50 -17.45 27.47
C PHE A 297 5.50 -18.21 28.37
N ASP A 298 5.62 -18.03 29.69
CA ASP A 298 4.88 -18.80 30.73
C ASP A 298 3.37 -18.91 30.47
N LEU A 299 2.71 -17.82 30.02
CA LEU A 299 1.27 -17.83 29.76
C LEU A 299 0.89 -18.72 28.57
N ALA A 300 1.77 -18.92 27.59
CA ALA A 300 1.54 -19.87 26.51
C ALA A 300 1.52 -21.30 27.03
N CYS A 301 2.44 -21.66 27.93
CA CYS A 301 2.45 -22.97 28.60
C CYS A 301 1.19 -23.19 29.47
N GLU A 302 0.73 -22.15 30.18
CA GLU A 302 -0.52 -22.20 30.93
C GLU A 302 -1.72 -22.41 30.01
N ASN A 303 -1.84 -21.59 28.96
CA ASN A 303 -2.94 -21.65 28.00
C ASN A 303 -2.96 -22.96 27.21
N LEU A 304 -1.80 -23.52 26.86
CA LEU A 304 -1.68 -24.87 26.28
C LEU A 304 -2.26 -25.94 27.21
N THR A 305 -1.98 -25.83 28.51
CA THR A 305 -2.52 -26.73 29.52
C THR A 305 -4.03 -26.55 29.66
N ARG A 306 -4.54 -25.32 29.66
CA ARG A 306 -5.99 -25.02 29.68
C ARG A 306 -6.70 -25.57 28.44
N LEU A 307 -6.14 -25.38 27.24
CA LEU A 307 -6.65 -25.90 25.97
C LEU A 307 -6.77 -27.44 26.02
N ARG A 308 -5.69 -28.13 26.41
CA ARG A 308 -5.65 -29.60 26.50
C ARG A 308 -6.57 -30.18 27.59
N THR A 309 -6.91 -29.41 28.62
CA THR A 309 -7.80 -29.84 29.72
C THR A 309 -9.25 -29.38 29.57
N GLY A 310 -9.56 -28.57 28.56
CA GLY A 310 -10.90 -27.97 28.37
C GLY A 310 -11.26 -26.91 29.42
N ALA A 311 -10.26 -26.29 30.06
CA ALA A 311 -10.49 -25.23 31.04
C ALA A 311 -10.91 -23.92 30.34
N SER A 312 -11.89 -23.22 30.91
CA SER A 312 -12.44 -21.99 30.33
C SER A 312 -11.58 -20.76 30.63
N GLY A 313 -11.30 -19.96 29.59
CA GLY A 313 -10.65 -18.66 29.69
C GLY A 313 -9.13 -18.74 29.55
N PHE A 314 -8.57 -17.91 28.68
CA PHE A 314 -7.12 -17.83 28.44
C PHE A 314 -6.50 -16.61 29.11
N SER A 315 -5.28 -16.76 29.62
CA SER A 315 -4.48 -15.68 30.21
C SER A 315 -3.84 -14.83 29.11
N ARG A 316 -3.81 -13.51 29.30
CA ARG A 316 -3.12 -12.55 28.43
C ARG A 316 -2.26 -11.61 29.29
N ALA A 317 -1.24 -11.02 28.70
CA ALA A 317 -0.41 -9.97 29.29
C ALA A 317 0.04 -8.98 28.21
N SER A 318 0.67 -7.87 28.61
CA SER A 318 1.41 -7.02 27.66
C SER A 318 2.67 -7.76 27.14
N PRO A 319 3.18 -7.43 25.95
CA PRO A 319 4.43 -7.99 25.46
C PRO A 319 5.59 -7.64 26.40
N PRO A 320 6.55 -8.56 26.63
CA PRO A 320 7.74 -8.25 27.40
C PRO A 320 8.65 -7.26 26.65
N LEU A 321 9.50 -6.55 27.38
CA LEU A 321 10.30 -5.43 26.88
C LEU A 321 11.21 -5.84 25.71
N GLU A 322 11.82 -7.01 25.82
CA GLU A 322 12.68 -7.65 24.82
C GLU A 322 11.96 -7.99 23.51
N GLU A 323 10.65 -8.19 23.54
CA GLU A 323 9.83 -8.48 22.36
C GLU A 323 9.24 -7.22 21.70
N LEU A 324 9.26 -6.05 22.37
CA LEU A 324 8.77 -4.79 21.78
C LEU A 324 9.42 -4.47 20.41
N PRO A 325 10.74 -4.63 20.17
CA PRO A 325 11.32 -4.42 18.84
C PRO A 325 10.78 -5.35 17.72
N ILE A 326 10.12 -6.46 18.08
CA ILE A 326 9.44 -7.37 17.16
C ILE A 326 8.02 -6.85 16.92
N VAL A 327 7.20 -6.77 17.99
CA VAL A 327 5.75 -6.51 17.87
C VAL A 327 5.41 -5.07 17.51
N LEU A 328 6.29 -4.10 17.83
CA LEU A 328 6.12 -2.72 17.41
C LEU A 328 6.40 -2.49 15.92
N ARG A 329 7.12 -3.40 15.25
CA ARG A 329 7.69 -3.19 13.89
C ARG A 329 6.66 -2.77 12.84
N GLY A 330 5.45 -3.31 12.91
CA GLY A 330 4.46 -3.16 11.86
C GLY A 330 4.95 -3.68 10.51
N SER A 331 4.58 -3.01 9.42
CA SER A 331 4.96 -3.38 8.05
C SER A 331 6.24 -2.70 7.53
N LYS A 332 6.97 -1.97 8.38
CA LYS A 332 8.16 -1.16 8.00
C LYS A 332 9.47 -1.89 8.34
N GLY A 333 10.60 -1.21 8.10
CA GLY A 333 11.91 -1.66 8.53
C GLY A 333 12.02 -1.94 10.04
N PRO A 334 13.10 -2.60 10.49
CA PRO A 334 13.27 -3.00 11.88
C PRO A 334 13.30 -1.79 12.83
N VAL A 335 12.74 -1.98 14.03
CA VAL A 335 12.77 -0.99 15.12
C VAL A 335 14.23 -0.67 15.49
N THR A 336 14.56 0.61 15.50
CA THR A 336 15.92 1.12 15.79
C THR A 336 16.14 1.35 17.27
N GLU A 337 15.06 1.65 17.99
CA GLU A 337 14.99 1.95 19.41
C GLU A 337 15.37 0.71 20.23
N ARG A 338 16.15 0.93 21.30
CA ARG A 338 16.66 -0.13 22.20
C ARG A 338 16.53 0.20 23.68
N GLU A 339 16.48 1.48 24.02
CA GLU A 339 16.26 1.92 25.40
C GLU A 339 14.79 1.73 25.80
N PRO A 340 14.48 1.31 27.04
CA PRO A 340 13.10 1.02 27.44
C PRO A 340 12.16 2.21 27.25
N GLN A 341 12.63 3.41 27.63
CA GLN A 341 11.86 4.65 27.52
C GLN A 341 11.51 4.99 26.06
N ALA A 342 12.43 4.75 25.13
CA ALA A 342 12.22 4.95 23.71
C ALA A 342 11.24 3.91 23.12
N LEU A 343 11.31 2.67 23.57
CA LEU A 343 10.38 1.60 23.16
C LEU A 343 8.95 1.86 23.66
N TYR A 344 8.77 2.30 24.92
CA TYR A 344 7.44 2.69 25.44
C TYR A 344 6.89 3.94 24.74
N ALA A 345 7.71 4.96 24.49
CA ALA A 345 7.29 6.13 23.71
C ALA A 345 6.84 5.75 22.29
N LEU A 346 7.57 4.84 21.64
CA LEU A 346 7.23 4.32 20.32
C LEU A 346 5.96 3.44 20.34
N ALA A 347 5.76 2.66 21.39
CA ALA A 347 4.54 1.89 21.60
C ALA A 347 3.32 2.81 21.73
N CYS A 348 3.45 3.89 22.50
CA CYS A 348 2.42 4.92 22.63
C CYS A 348 2.10 5.60 21.29
N GLU A 349 3.12 6.01 20.51
CA GLU A 349 2.93 6.57 19.16
C GLU A 349 2.19 5.59 18.23
N ARG A 350 2.42 4.28 18.40
CA ARG A 350 1.80 3.20 17.61
C ARG A 350 0.47 2.69 18.21
N GLY A 351 -0.06 3.38 19.22
CA GLY A 351 -1.39 3.12 19.78
C GLY A 351 -1.48 1.91 20.70
N TRP A 352 -0.38 1.47 21.30
CA TRP A 352 -0.41 0.37 22.28
C TRP A 352 -1.00 0.85 23.63
N PRO A 353 -1.95 0.10 24.21
CA PRO A 353 -2.57 0.47 25.48
C PRO A 353 -1.54 0.52 26.61
N ASP A 354 -1.78 1.36 27.60
CA ASP A 354 -1.01 1.47 28.86
C ASP A 354 0.50 1.77 28.70
N THR A 355 0.93 2.24 27.52
CA THR A 355 2.34 2.61 27.23
C THR A 355 2.60 4.12 27.19
N CYS A 356 1.56 4.94 27.25
CA CYS A 356 1.65 6.41 27.18
C CYS A 356 1.89 7.10 28.53
N GLU A 357 1.67 6.40 29.64
CA GLU A 357 2.08 6.89 30.96
C GLU A 357 3.57 6.62 31.14
N ALA A 358 4.27 7.51 31.86
CA ALA A 358 5.74 7.44 31.95
C ALA A 358 6.19 6.07 32.48
N PRO A 359 7.24 5.44 31.90
CA PRO A 359 7.69 4.14 32.35
C PRO A 359 8.01 4.19 33.86
N PRO A 360 7.68 3.13 34.62
CA PRO A 360 8.01 3.09 36.05
C PRO A 360 9.52 3.30 36.19
N GLY A 361 9.90 4.45 36.74
CA GLY A 361 11.31 4.78 36.95
C GLY A 361 11.92 3.81 37.95
N ASP A 362 13.15 3.39 37.70
CA ASP A 362 13.89 2.46 38.56
C ASP A 362 13.80 2.87 40.05
N SER A 363 13.19 2.01 40.86
CA SER A 363 13.03 2.17 42.32
C SER A 363 13.44 0.91 43.07
#